data_AF-A0AAD7I3A1-F1
#
_entry.id   AF-A0AAD7I3A1-F1
#
_cell.length_a   1.000
_cell.length_b   1.000
_cell.length_c   1.000
_cell.angle_alpha   90.00
_cell.angle_beta   90.00
_cell.angle_gamma   90.00
#
_symmetry.space_group_name_H-M   'P 1'
#
loop_
_entity.id
_entity.type
_entity.pdbx_description
1 polymer ?
#
loop_
_entity_poly.entity_id
_entity_poly.type
_entity_poly.pdbx_seq_one_letter_code
_entity_poly.pdbx_strand_id
1 'polypeptide(L)'
;LISDRDPALIAAVALVLVLTFHVYCLSHLLDNIDRNLRSSLGADWGNFLQDFWAAYRAVSPTEFERLWAALVARYPNPRIYLQELYNVRDRWAWAWISYLFTAGIRTNGRVETENRVTKAVSGSKKTLFQVFTALNERTRQQTGADLIRSRESSRRQHPGQVESMFTSILVHLREHVGPFALNVSFQQMESSVFYDADVLQLPEGTRTWHPMNDFSNDNAYIETRWLLRLVQNQGLVPIHLVKITHRNTGAAHIVAILPDGRYVCDCCMGLNQGLVCRHYFAAWLKIPGLPFHISLIRA
;
A
#
# COMPACT_ATOMS: atom_id res chain seq x y z
N LEU A 1 3.68 -1.32 -12.98
CA LEU A 1 5.11 -0.97 -13.10
C LEU A 1 5.40 0.21 -12.19
N ILE A 2 6.57 0.22 -11.53
CA ILE A 2 7.05 1.38 -10.77
C ILE A 2 8.41 1.79 -11.33
N SER A 3 8.55 3.03 -11.77
CA SER A 3 9.81 3.55 -12.31
C SER A 3 9.86 5.08 -12.21
N ASP A 4 10.94 5.69 -12.68
CA ASP A 4 10.97 7.13 -12.96
C ASP A 4 10.00 7.56 -14.08
N ARG A 5 9.91 8.88 -14.27
CA ARG A 5 9.19 9.55 -15.36
C ARG A 5 10.07 9.63 -16.61
N ASP A 6 10.56 8.49 -17.09
CA ASP A 6 11.33 8.44 -18.35
C ASP A 6 10.38 8.36 -19.57
N PRO A 7 10.48 9.27 -20.56
CA PRO A 7 9.59 9.28 -21.71
C PRO A 7 9.63 8.02 -22.57
N ALA A 8 10.82 7.41 -22.74
CA ALA A 8 10.97 6.21 -23.54
C ALA A 8 10.34 5.00 -22.85
N LEU A 9 10.52 4.89 -21.53
CA LEU A 9 9.89 3.84 -20.73
C LEU A 9 8.36 4.00 -20.70
N ILE A 10 7.84 5.22 -20.54
CA ILE A 10 6.40 5.49 -20.60
C ILE A 10 5.83 5.05 -21.95
N ALA A 11 6.48 5.40 -23.06
CA ALA A 11 6.05 5.00 -24.40
C ALA A 11 6.11 3.48 -24.60
N ALA A 12 7.20 2.83 -24.18
CA ALA A 12 7.36 1.39 -24.31
C ALA A 12 6.32 0.61 -23.48
N VAL A 13 6.04 1.05 -22.26
CA VAL A 13 5.06 0.41 -21.37
C VAL A 13 3.65 0.53 -21.93
N ALA A 14 3.30 1.69 -22.50
CA ALA A 14 2.01 1.89 -23.15
C ALA A 14 1.80 0.96 -24.36
N LEU A 15 2.88 0.54 -25.03
CA LEU A 15 2.83 -0.35 -26.19
C LEU A 15 2.89 -1.83 -25.79
N VAL A 16 3.78 -2.20 -24.86
CA VAL A 16 4.10 -3.60 -24.55
C VAL A 16 3.29 -4.13 -23.36
N LEU A 17 3.00 -3.29 -22.37
CA LEU A 17 2.35 -3.67 -21.12
C LEU A 17 1.01 -2.93 -20.95
N VAL A 18 0.13 -3.06 -21.95
CA VAL A 18 -1.13 -2.31 -22.09
C VAL A 18 -2.07 -2.43 -20.87
N LEU A 19 -2.01 -3.53 -20.11
CA LEU A 19 -2.82 -3.75 -18.91
C LEU A 19 -2.10 -3.32 -17.61
N THR A 20 -0.85 -2.89 -17.69
CA THR A 20 -0.04 -2.53 -16.52
C THR A 20 -0.16 -1.05 -16.22
N PHE A 21 -0.73 -0.73 -15.07
CA PHE A 21 -0.69 0.64 -14.57
C PHE A 21 0.75 1.04 -14.21
N HIS A 22 1.16 2.24 -14.60
CA HIS A 22 2.49 2.78 -14.35
C HIS A 22 2.44 3.84 -13.25
N VAL A 23 3.08 3.54 -12.12
CA VAL A 23 3.21 4.41 -10.96
C VAL A 23 4.62 5.00 -10.94
N TYR A 24 4.74 6.28 -10.62
CA TYR A 24 6.05 6.90 -10.46
C TYR A 24 6.67 6.57 -9.10
N CYS A 25 7.92 6.17 -9.15
CA CYS A 25 8.76 5.91 -7.99
C CYS A 25 8.89 7.17 -7.15
N LEU A 26 8.63 7.06 -5.85
CA LEU A 26 8.62 8.19 -4.94
C LEU A 26 9.97 8.89 -4.81
N SER A 27 11.07 8.12 -4.83
CA SER A 27 12.43 8.68 -4.76
C SER A 27 12.74 9.52 -6.00
N HIS A 28 12.48 8.97 -7.20
CA HIS A 28 12.70 9.70 -8.46
C HIS A 28 11.75 10.89 -8.62
N LEU A 29 10.54 10.79 -8.09
CA LEU A 29 9.62 11.93 -8.02
C LEU A 29 10.24 13.06 -7.20
N LEU A 30 10.77 12.76 -6.01
CA LEU A 30 11.44 13.74 -5.16
C LEU A 30 12.70 14.33 -5.84
N ASP A 31 13.54 13.49 -6.46
CA ASP A 31 14.72 13.96 -7.19
C ASP A 31 14.35 14.90 -8.35
N ASN A 32 13.25 14.60 -9.05
CA ASN A 32 12.73 15.47 -10.10
C ASN A 32 12.26 16.81 -9.54
N ILE A 33 11.55 16.81 -8.42
CA ILE A 33 11.07 18.03 -7.76
C ILE A 33 12.26 18.85 -7.26
N ASP A 34 13.24 18.23 -6.61
CA ASP A 34 14.46 18.90 -6.12
C ASP A 34 15.22 19.57 -7.28
N ARG A 35 15.48 18.83 -8.36
CA ARG A 35 16.18 19.36 -9.54
C ARG A 35 15.48 20.54 -10.21
N ASN A 36 14.15 20.54 -10.27
CA ASN A 36 13.41 21.57 -10.99
C ASN A 36 13.02 22.77 -10.11
N LEU A 37 12.83 22.56 -8.80
CA LEU A 37 12.19 23.56 -7.93
C LEU A 37 13.08 24.07 -6.79
N ARG A 38 14.14 23.35 -6.40
CA ARG A 38 14.94 23.74 -5.23
C ARG A 38 15.59 25.11 -5.38
N SER A 39 16.20 25.37 -6.52
CA SER A 39 16.88 26.65 -6.80
C SER A 39 15.91 27.82 -6.87
N SER A 40 14.72 27.61 -7.45
CA SER A 40 13.71 28.67 -7.62
C SER A 40 12.94 28.98 -6.35
N LEU A 41 12.79 28.01 -5.45
CA LEU A 41 12.11 28.18 -4.16
C LEU A 41 13.05 28.67 -3.05
N GLY A 42 14.35 28.38 -3.12
CA GLY A 42 15.34 28.90 -2.18
C GLY A 42 14.95 28.64 -0.71
N ALA A 43 14.74 29.71 0.06
CA ALA A 43 14.36 29.63 1.48
C ALA A 43 12.99 28.95 1.71
N ASP A 44 12.08 29.02 0.74
CA ASP A 44 10.75 28.42 0.83
C ASP A 44 10.73 26.91 0.58
N TRP A 45 11.85 26.32 0.17
CA TRP A 45 11.96 24.90 -0.19
C TRP A 45 11.42 23.96 0.90
N GLY A 46 11.74 24.22 2.17
CA GLY A 46 11.29 23.39 3.29
C GLY A 46 9.78 23.41 3.47
N ASN A 47 9.17 24.61 3.40
CA ASN A 47 7.73 24.78 3.52
C ASN A 47 6.99 24.16 2.32
N PHE A 48 7.54 24.38 1.11
CA PHE A 48 7.00 23.78 -0.11
C PHE A 48 6.97 22.25 0.00
N LEU A 49 8.06 21.64 0.50
CA LEU A 49 8.14 20.19 0.61
C LEU A 49 7.11 19.65 1.61
N GLN A 50 6.85 20.36 2.71
CA GLN A 50 5.78 20.01 3.66
C GLN A 50 4.40 20.05 2.99
N ASP A 51 4.08 21.14 2.29
CA ASP A 51 2.81 21.31 1.59
C ASP A 51 2.64 20.26 0.47
N PHE A 52 3.71 20.00 -0.29
CA PHE A 52 3.73 18.97 -1.33
C PHE A 52 3.47 17.58 -0.75
N TRP A 53 4.09 17.26 0.38
CA TRP A 53 3.90 15.98 1.05
C TRP A 53 2.50 15.83 1.67
N ALA A 54 1.90 16.93 2.12
CA ALA A 54 0.50 16.94 2.53
C ALA A 54 -0.41 16.62 1.34
N ALA A 55 -0.22 17.29 0.20
CA ALA A 55 -0.98 17.02 -1.02
C ALA A 55 -0.75 15.58 -1.51
N TYR A 56 0.50 15.10 -1.55
CA TYR A 56 0.81 13.71 -1.91
C TYR A 56 0.04 12.71 -1.05
N ARG A 57 -0.04 12.92 0.28
CA ARG A 57 -0.72 12.04 1.24
C ARG A 57 -2.23 12.28 1.34
N ALA A 58 -2.81 13.14 0.52
CA ALA A 58 -4.24 13.40 0.54
C ALA A 58 -5.03 12.08 0.45
N VAL A 59 -6.02 11.95 1.33
CA VAL A 59 -6.80 10.73 1.51
C VAL A 59 -7.90 10.56 0.45
N SER A 60 -8.17 11.60 -0.35
CA SER A 60 -9.12 11.56 -1.46
C SER A 60 -8.77 12.55 -2.55
N PRO A 61 -9.32 12.41 -3.76
CA PRO A 61 -9.16 13.40 -4.82
C PRO A 61 -9.62 14.78 -4.36
N THR A 62 -10.74 14.88 -3.64
CA THR A 62 -11.25 16.17 -3.14
C THR A 62 -10.24 16.87 -2.23
N GLU A 63 -9.66 16.13 -1.28
CA GLU A 63 -8.65 16.68 -0.38
C GLU A 63 -7.36 17.03 -1.12
N PHE A 64 -6.98 16.23 -2.12
CA PHE A 64 -5.85 16.53 -2.99
C PHE A 64 -6.05 17.85 -3.72
N GLU A 65 -7.19 18.03 -4.40
CA GLU A 65 -7.46 19.26 -5.17
C GLU A 65 -7.43 20.49 -4.26
N ARG A 66 -7.95 20.38 -3.02
CA ARG A 66 -7.91 21.45 -2.01
C ARG A 66 -6.47 21.80 -1.60
N LEU A 67 -5.68 20.80 -1.22
CA LEU A 67 -4.29 20.99 -0.79
C LEU A 67 -3.40 21.47 -1.94
N TRP A 68 -3.62 20.93 -3.14
CA TRP A 68 -2.88 21.29 -4.35
C TRP A 68 -3.16 22.73 -4.79
N ALA A 69 -4.43 23.17 -4.76
CA ALA A 69 -4.78 24.55 -5.05
C ALA A 69 -4.12 25.53 -4.07
N ALA A 70 -4.10 25.21 -2.77
CA ALA A 70 -3.41 26.00 -1.76
C ALA A 70 -1.89 26.08 -2.01
N LEU A 71 -1.27 24.95 -2.37
CA LEU A 71 0.16 24.87 -2.72
C LEU A 71 0.49 25.75 -3.93
N VAL A 72 -0.27 25.64 -5.03
CA VAL A 72 -0.01 26.44 -6.25
C VAL A 72 -0.23 27.93 -5.99
N ALA A 73 -1.23 28.29 -5.17
CA ALA A 73 -1.47 29.69 -4.78
C ALA A 73 -0.31 30.26 -3.94
N ARG A 74 0.27 29.44 -3.06
CA ARG A 74 1.41 29.84 -2.21
C ARG A 74 2.73 29.94 -2.97
N TYR A 75 2.91 29.10 -4.00
CA TYR A 75 4.16 29.01 -4.77
C TYR A 75 3.93 29.25 -6.28
N PRO A 76 3.75 30.51 -6.72
CA PRO A 76 3.40 30.83 -8.10
C PRO A 76 4.56 30.70 -9.09
N ASN A 77 5.81 30.85 -8.63
CA ASN A 77 7.00 30.86 -9.51
C ASN A 77 7.20 29.53 -10.28
N PRO A 78 7.07 28.34 -9.67
CA PRO A 78 7.22 27.05 -10.37
C PRO A 78 5.95 26.57 -11.09
N ARG A 79 5.00 27.44 -11.47
CA ARG A 79 3.67 27.05 -11.97
C ARG A 79 3.68 26.09 -13.16
N ILE A 80 4.62 26.23 -14.10
CA ILE A 80 4.69 25.35 -15.29
C ILE A 80 4.97 23.91 -14.86
N TYR A 81 6.01 23.71 -14.06
CA TYR A 81 6.38 22.37 -13.58
C TYR A 81 5.28 21.77 -12.69
N LEU A 82 4.67 22.58 -11.81
CA LEU A 82 3.54 22.11 -11.00
C LEU A 82 2.35 21.69 -11.88
N GLN A 83 2.04 22.43 -12.94
CA GLN A 83 0.97 22.06 -13.88
C GLN A 83 1.27 20.73 -14.58
N GLU A 84 2.51 20.52 -15.03
CA GLU A 84 2.91 19.23 -15.61
C GLU A 84 2.75 18.08 -14.60
N LEU A 85 3.14 18.31 -13.36
CA LEU A 85 3.07 17.29 -12.32
C LEU A 85 1.60 16.97 -11.95
N TYR A 86 0.74 17.97 -11.94
CA TYR A 86 -0.70 17.83 -11.73
C TYR A 86 -1.39 16.99 -12.82
N ASN A 87 -0.98 17.19 -14.08
CA ASN A 87 -1.57 16.47 -15.22
C ASN A 87 -1.34 14.95 -15.15
N VAL A 88 -0.36 14.51 -14.37
CA VAL A 88 -0.01 13.09 -14.16
C VAL A 88 -0.21 12.63 -12.71
N ARG A 89 -1.04 13.35 -11.93
CA ARG A 89 -1.29 13.07 -10.50
C ARG A 89 -1.80 11.66 -10.21
N ASP A 90 -2.54 11.08 -11.14
CA ASP A 90 -3.03 9.71 -11.08
C ASP A 90 -1.90 8.67 -11.02
N ARG A 91 -0.67 9.04 -11.40
CA ARG A 91 0.51 8.16 -11.37
C ARG A 91 1.35 8.28 -10.11
N TRP A 92 1.10 9.25 -9.25
CA TRP A 92 1.97 9.48 -8.08
C TRP A 92 1.24 9.89 -6.80
N ALA A 93 0.10 10.57 -6.88
CA ALA A 93 -0.62 11.04 -5.69
C ALA A 93 -1.35 9.87 -5.01
N TRP A 94 -1.30 9.85 -3.67
CA TRP A 94 -1.75 8.71 -2.87
C TRP A 94 -3.24 8.37 -3.08
N ALA A 95 -4.08 9.39 -3.25
CA ALA A 95 -5.52 9.22 -3.51
C ALA A 95 -5.84 8.34 -4.74
N TRP A 96 -4.92 8.23 -5.71
CA TRP A 96 -5.08 7.41 -6.93
C TRP A 96 -4.25 6.12 -6.92
N ILE A 97 -3.10 6.10 -6.24
CA ILE A 97 -2.19 4.95 -6.29
C ILE A 97 -2.34 4.00 -5.10
N SER A 98 -2.94 4.45 -4.00
CA SER A 98 -3.03 3.69 -2.75
C SER A 98 -3.80 2.37 -2.86
N TYR A 99 -4.78 2.28 -3.76
CA TYR A 99 -5.56 1.07 -4.00
C TYR A 99 -5.01 0.20 -5.15
N LEU A 100 -3.91 0.62 -5.78
CA LEU A 100 -3.24 -0.19 -6.79
C LEU A 100 -2.31 -1.19 -6.12
N PHE A 101 -2.29 -2.42 -6.63
CA PHE A 101 -1.38 -3.45 -6.14
C PHE A 101 0.06 -3.10 -6.56
N THR A 102 0.89 -2.78 -5.57
CA THR A 102 2.31 -2.48 -5.76
C THR A 102 3.23 -3.41 -4.97
N ALA A 103 2.68 -4.45 -4.33
CA ALA A 103 3.40 -5.30 -3.38
C ALA A 103 4.12 -4.47 -2.28
N GLY A 104 3.52 -3.35 -1.88
CA GLY A 104 4.11 -2.39 -0.94
C GLY A 104 5.31 -1.59 -1.47
N ILE A 105 5.66 -1.75 -2.75
CA ILE A 105 6.75 -0.99 -3.38
C ILE A 105 6.25 0.43 -3.64
N ARG A 106 7.03 1.42 -3.21
CA ARG A 106 6.76 2.86 -3.40
C ARG A 106 8.01 3.62 -3.79
N THR A 107 9.14 3.18 -3.27
CA THR A 107 10.48 3.73 -3.51
C THR A 107 11.34 2.74 -4.29
N ASN A 108 12.42 3.23 -4.89
CA ASN A 108 13.49 2.40 -5.43
C ASN A 108 14.34 1.73 -4.33
N GLY A 109 14.09 1.93 -3.03
CA GLY A 109 14.95 1.43 -1.94
C GLY A 109 15.34 -0.07 -1.98
N ARG A 110 14.45 -0.95 -2.50
CA ARG A 110 14.80 -2.36 -2.75
C ARG A 110 15.86 -2.46 -3.86
N VAL A 111 15.64 -1.76 -4.97
CA VAL A 111 16.58 -1.65 -6.09
C VAL A 111 17.86 -0.93 -5.69
N GLU A 112 17.81 0.09 -4.83
CA GLU A 112 19.01 0.78 -4.32
C GLU A 112 19.84 -0.13 -3.42
N THR A 113 19.21 -0.94 -2.58
CA THR A 113 19.89 -1.95 -1.77
C THR A 113 20.59 -2.96 -2.69
N GLU A 114 19.88 -3.47 -3.69
CA GLU A 114 20.45 -4.37 -4.69
C GLU A 114 21.59 -3.69 -5.49
N ASN A 115 21.40 -2.45 -5.91
CA ASN A 115 22.43 -1.67 -6.61
C ASN A 115 23.66 -1.43 -5.75
N ARG A 116 23.49 -1.17 -4.45
CA ARG A 116 24.61 -1.00 -3.51
C ARG A 116 25.39 -2.30 -3.37
N VAL A 117 24.70 -3.44 -3.25
CA VAL A 117 25.37 -4.74 -3.17
C VAL A 117 26.06 -5.07 -4.49
N THR A 118 25.39 -4.86 -5.62
CA THR A 118 25.98 -5.02 -6.96
C THR A 118 27.23 -4.16 -7.13
N LYS A 119 27.20 -2.90 -6.69
CA LYS A 119 28.39 -2.02 -6.68
C LYS A 119 29.51 -2.57 -5.78
N ALA A 120 29.19 -3.17 -4.65
CA ALA A 120 30.18 -3.77 -3.75
C ALA A 120 30.84 -5.03 -4.35
N VAL A 121 30.07 -5.84 -5.09
CA VAL A 121 30.61 -7.02 -5.78
C VAL A 121 31.22 -6.70 -7.14
N SER A 122 30.92 -5.53 -7.71
CA SER A 122 31.51 -4.97 -8.93
C SER A 122 32.71 -4.06 -8.64
N GLY A 123 33.35 -3.55 -9.69
CA GLY A 123 34.48 -2.63 -9.60
C GLY A 123 35.38 -2.70 -10.83
N SER A 124 36.13 -1.63 -11.11
CA SER A 124 37.02 -1.51 -12.28
C SER A 124 38.13 -2.56 -12.33
N LYS A 125 38.42 -3.24 -11.21
CA LYS A 125 39.43 -4.29 -11.08
C LYS A 125 38.87 -5.71 -11.13
N LYS A 126 37.56 -5.89 -11.32
CA LYS A 126 36.89 -7.20 -11.35
C LYS A 126 36.45 -7.56 -12.75
N THR A 127 36.64 -8.81 -13.14
CA THR A 127 36.13 -9.32 -14.42
C THR A 127 34.63 -9.60 -14.32
N LEU A 128 33.94 -9.61 -15.46
CA LEU A 128 32.53 -9.98 -15.51
C LEU A 128 32.27 -11.37 -14.93
N PHE A 129 33.18 -12.32 -15.13
CA PHE A 129 33.07 -13.67 -14.57
C PHE A 129 33.12 -13.68 -13.02
N GLN A 130 33.98 -12.85 -12.43
CA GLN A 130 34.06 -12.69 -10.97
C GLN A 130 32.79 -12.06 -10.41
N VAL A 131 32.25 -11.04 -11.09
CA VAL A 131 30.97 -10.42 -10.72
C VAL A 131 29.83 -11.43 -10.83
N PHE A 132 29.74 -12.18 -11.92
CA PHE A 132 28.72 -13.22 -12.14
C PHE A 132 28.77 -14.31 -11.06
N THR A 133 29.96 -14.81 -10.74
CA THR A 133 30.15 -15.83 -9.71
C THR A 133 29.72 -15.30 -8.33
N ALA A 134 30.12 -14.08 -7.99
CA ALA A 134 29.75 -13.46 -6.72
C ALA A 134 28.22 -13.22 -6.60
N LEU A 135 27.58 -12.80 -7.69
CA LEU A 135 26.12 -12.63 -7.73
C LEU A 135 25.39 -13.97 -7.58
N ASN A 136 25.81 -15.02 -8.28
CA ASN A 136 25.19 -16.34 -8.17
C ASN A 136 25.36 -16.97 -6.79
N GLU A 137 26.54 -16.83 -6.19
CA GLU A 137 26.78 -17.33 -4.83
C GLU A 137 25.90 -16.62 -3.81
N ARG A 138 25.76 -15.30 -3.93
CA ARG A 138 24.81 -14.52 -3.12
C ARG A 138 23.37 -15.00 -3.32
N THR A 139 22.93 -15.21 -4.56
CA THR A 139 21.58 -15.70 -4.84
C THR A 139 21.33 -17.03 -4.13
N ARG A 140 22.29 -17.97 -4.17
CA ARG A 140 22.21 -19.24 -3.43
C ARG A 140 22.12 -19.04 -1.92
N GLN A 141 22.94 -18.13 -1.38
CA GLN A 141 22.93 -17.80 0.05
C GLN A 141 21.61 -17.14 0.48
N GLN A 142 21.03 -16.26 -0.34
CA GLN A 142 19.72 -15.67 -0.09
C GLN A 142 18.63 -16.74 -0.09
N THR A 143 18.61 -17.64 -1.08
CA THR A 143 17.68 -18.78 -1.12
C THR A 143 17.83 -19.66 0.12
N GLY A 144 19.06 -19.97 0.54
CA GLY A 144 19.32 -20.74 1.75
C GLY A 144 18.86 -20.04 3.03
N ALA A 145 19.14 -18.74 3.16
CA ALA A 145 18.72 -17.93 4.29
C ALA A 145 17.20 -17.74 4.36
N ASP A 146 16.52 -17.60 3.22
CA ASP A 146 15.07 -17.50 3.15
C ASP A 146 14.40 -18.84 3.51
N LEU A 147 14.99 -19.97 3.11
CA LEU A 147 14.56 -21.30 3.54
C LEU A 147 14.76 -21.51 5.05
N ILE A 148 15.86 -21.04 5.62
CA ILE A 148 16.10 -21.09 7.08
C ILE A 148 15.11 -20.19 7.81
N ARG A 149 14.91 -18.95 7.34
CA ARG A 149 13.98 -17.98 7.93
C ARG A 149 12.53 -18.46 7.83
N SER A 150 12.18 -19.17 6.75
CA SER A 150 10.92 -19.92 6.62
C SER A 150 10.75 -20.94 7.75
N ARG A 151 11.74 -21.81 7.91
CA ARG A 151 11.73 -22.87 8.93
C ARG A 151 11.73 -22.29 10.36
N GLU A 152 12.44 -21.20 10.59
CA GLU A 152 12.46 -20.49 11.87
C GLU A 152 11.15 -19.75 12.14
N SER A 153 10.54 -19.12 11.14
CA SER A 153 9.21 -18.51 11.27
C SER A 153 8.15 -19.56 11.62
N SER A 154 8.23 -20.76 11.05
CA SER A 154 7.35 -21.88 11.40
C SER A 154 7.64 -22.47 12.79
N ARG A 155 8.86 -22.28 13.32
CA ARG A 155 9.32 -22.81 14.62
C ARG A 155 9.23 -21.83 15.78
N ARG A 156 9.18 -20.52 15.51
CA ARG A 156 8.84 -19.52 16.53
C ARG A 156 7.42 -19.86 16.97
N GLN A 157 7.32 -20.53 18.12
CA GLN A 157 6.08 -20.66 18.85
C GLN A 157 5.57 -19.24 19.09
N HIS A 158 4.65 -18.86 18.22
CA HIS A 158 3.85 -17.68 18.34
C HIS A 158 3.15 -17.68 19.72
N PRO A 159 2.87 -16.52 20.34
CA PRO A 159 2.13 -16.50 21.60
C PRO A 159 0.90 -17.39 21.47
N GLY A 160 0.78 -18.43 22.31
CA GLY A 160 -0.22 -19.50 22.13
C GLY A 160 -1.67 -18.98 22.04
N GLN A 161 -1.92 -17.77 22.54
CA GLN A 161 -3.20 -17.09 22.44
C GLN A 161 -3.57 -16.68 21.00
N VAL A 162 -2.63 -16.19 20.19
CA VAL A 162 -2.92 -15.78 18.79
C VAL A 162 -3.04 -17.01 17.90
N GLU A 163 -2.19 -18.02 18.14
CA GLU A 163 -2.23 -19.27 17.40
C GLU A 163 -3.56 -20.02 17.61
N SER A 164 -4.10 -20.02 18.83
CA SER A 164 -5.43 -20.60 19.12
C SER A 164 -6.59 -19.80 18.52
N MET A 165 -6.49 -18.47 18.48
CA MET A 165 -7.53 -17.62 17.88
C MET A 165 -7.63 -17.79 16.35
N PHE A 166 -6.50 -17.98 15.66
CA PHE A 166 -6.44 -18.01 14.20
C PHE A 166 -6.02 -19.37 13.64
N THR A 167 -6.22 -20.46 14.39
CA THR A 167 -5.74 -21.80 14.01
C THR A 167 -6.17 -22.19 12.59
N SER A 168 -7.45 -22.00 12.25
CA SER A 168 -7.98 -22.33 10.93
C SER A 168 -7.30 -21.55 9.80
N ILE A 169 -7.02 -20.26 10.00
CA ILE A 169 -6.31 -19.45 9.01
C ILE A 169 -4.85 -19.87 8.93
N LEU A 170 -4.18 -20.06 10.07
CA LEU A 170 -2.75 -20.37 10.13
C LEU A 170 -2.41 -21.71 9.46
N VAL A 171 -3.29 -22.71 9.53
CA VAL A 171 -3.13 -23.97 8.79
C VAL A 171 -3.01 -23.69 7.29
N HIS A 172 -3.96 -22.94 6.72
CA HIS A 172 -3.93 -22.59 5.29
C HIS A 172 -2.74 -21.70 4.90
N LEU A 173 -2.36 -20.75 5.76
CA LEU A 173 -1.20 -19.90 5.48
C LEU A 173 0.11 -20.71 5.44
N ARG A 174 0.31 -21.61 6.40
CA ARG A 174 1.50 -22.47 6.45
C ARG A 174 1.63 -23.39 5.24
N GLU A 175 0.50 -23.79 4.67
CA GLU A 175 0.46 -24.68 3.49
C GLU A 175 0.65 -23.93 2.17
N HIS A 176 0.09 -22.72 2.04
CA HIS A 176 -0.08 -22.10 0.73
C HIS A 176 0.70 -20.80 0.50
N VAL A 177 1.26 -20.15 1.53
CA VAL A 177 1.97 -18.88 1.34
C VAL A 177 3.44 -18.94 1.68
N GLY A 178 4.21 -18.07 1.02
CA GLY A 178 5.63 -17.91 1.30
C GLY A 178 5.92 -17.32 2.69
N PRO A 179 7.17 -17.43 3.18
CA PRO A 179 7.56 -17.06 4.54
C PRO A 179 7.26 -15.60 4.90
N PHE A 180 7.45 -14.71 3.92
CA PHE A 180 7.19 -13.29 4.08
C PHE A 180 5.70 -13.03 4.37
N ALA A 181 4.81 -13.58 3.54
CA ALA A 181 3.37 -13.41 3.70
C ALA A 181 2.87 -14.07 5.00
N LEU A 182 3.41 -15.23 5.38
CA LEU A 182 3.11 -15.89 6.64
C LEU A 182 3.46 -15.01 7.84
N ASN A 183 4.71 -14.52 7.90
CA ASN A 183 5.18 -13.70 9.02
C ASN A 183 4.43 -12.37 9.12
N VAL A 184 4.18 -11.69 8.00
CA VAL A 184 3.41 -10.43 8.02
C VAL A 184 1.96 -10.69 8.44
N SER A 185 1.32 -11.73 7.92
CA SER A 185 -0.05 -12.10 8.32
C SER A 185 -0.13 -12.37 9.81
N PHE A 186 0.85 -13.08 10.37
CA PHE A 186 0.94 -13.33 11.80
C PHE A 186 1.03 -12.02 12.62
N GLN A 187 1.91 -11.10 12.24
CA GLN A 187 2.02 -9.78 12.89
C GLN A 187 0.71 -8.97 12.80
N GLN A 188 -0.01 -9.09 11.67
CA GLN A 188 -1.33 -8.46 11.51
C GLN A 188 -2.39 -9.11 12.42
N MET A 189 -2.36 -10.43 12.60
CA MET A 189 -3.21 -11.15 13.55
C MET A 189 -2.92 -10.72 14.99
N GLU A 190 -1.66 -10.67 15.41
CA GLU A 190 -1.27 -10.19 16.74
C GLU A 190 -1.77 -8.76 16.99
N SER A 191 -1.64 -7.89 15.98
CA SER A 191 -2.10 -6.50 16.12
C SER A 191 -3.62 -6.38 16.15
N SER A 192 -4.35 -7.35 15.59
CA SER A 192 -5.80 -7.29 15.45
C SER A 192 -6.55 -7.42 16.77
N VAL A 193 -5.98 -8.08 17.77
CA VAL A 193 -6.65 -8.34 19.07
C VAL A 193 -6.90 -7.07 19.89
N PHE A 194 -6.22 -5.97 19.54
CA PHE A 194 -6.36 -4.64 20.15
C PHE A 194 -7.47 -3.79 19.52
N TYR A 195 -8.24 -4.36 18.59
CA TYR A 195 -9.35 -3.67 17.94
C TYR A 195 -10.69 -4.28 18.33
N ASP A 196 -11.70 -3.43 18.39
CA ASP A 196 -13.11 -3.82 18.43
C ASP A 196 -13.73 -3.63 17.05
N ALA A 197 -14.84 -4.34 16.82
CA ALA A 197 -15.52 -4.37 15.53
C ALA A 197 -17.02 -4.22 15.72
N ASP A 198 -17.58 -3.19 15.09
CA ASP A 198 -19.01 -2.90 15.08
C ASP A 198 -19.52 -3.02 13.65
N VAL A 199 -20.44 -3.97 13.42
CA VAL A 199 -21.12 -4.09 12.13
C VAL A 199 -22.08 -2.91 12.01
N LEU A 200 -21.82 -2.04 11.05
CA LEU A 200 -22.73 -0.96 10.70
C LEU A 200 -23.95 -1.61 10.03
N GLN A 201 -25.14 -1.16 10.40
CA GLN A 201 -26.40 -1.57 9.79
C GLN A 201 -26.91 -0.46 8.86
N LEU A 202 -27.52 -0.84 7.74
CA LEU A 202 -28.23 0.11 6.89
C LEU A 202 -29.54 0.55 7.57
N PRO A 203 -29.93 1.84 7.47
CA PRO A 203 -31.26 2.26 7.89
C PRO A 203 -32.35 1.52 7.12
N GLU A 204 -33.48 1.27 7.77
CA GLU A 204 -34.64 0.60 7.18
C GLU A 204 -35.06 1.28 5.87
N GLY A 205 -35.32 0.47 4.83
CA GLY A 205 -35.68 0.95 3.49
C GLY A 205 -34.49 1.29 2.57
N THR A 206 -33.26 1.27 3.09
CA THR A 206 -32.07 1.56 2.28
C THR A 206 -31.52 0.30 1.61
N ARG A 207 -31.45 0.30 0.28
CA ARG A 207 -30.90 -0.82 -0.50
C ARG A 207 -29.39 -0.72 -0.77
N THR A 208 -28.77 0.43 -0.50
CA THR A 208 -27.39 0.71 -0.86
C THR A 208 -26.70 1.57 0.21
N TRP A 209 -25.40 1.34 0.41
CA TRP A 209 -24.52 2.13 1.29
C TRP A 209 -24.18 3.52 0.70
N HIS A 210 -25.17 4.24 0.18
CA HIS A 210 -24.99 5.67 -0.07
C HIS A 210 -24.68 6.36 1.26
N PRO A 211 -23.85 7.41 1.29
CA PRO A 211 -23.44 8.07 2.52
C PRO A 211 -24.64 8.77 3.17
N MET A 212 -25.42 8.03 3.97
CA MET A 212 -26.31 8.59 5.00
C MET A 212 -25.52 9.07 6.22
N ASN A 213 -24.33 8.49 6.41
CA ASN A 213 -23.30 8.97 7.32
C ASN A 213 -22.14 9.51 6.47
N ASP A 214 -21.40 10.50 6.97
CA ASP A 214 -20.29 11.09 6.24
C ASP A 214 -19.11 10.12 6.08
N PHE A 215 -19.05 9.05 6.89
CA PHE A 215 -17.98 8.06 6.97
C PHE A 215 -16.59 8.70 7.02
N SER A 216 -16.49 9.86 7.68
CA SER A 216 -15.24 10.58 7.86
C SER A 216 -14.36 9.91 8.93
N ASN A 217 -13.06 9.80 8.63
CA ASN A 217 -12.09 9.18 9.52
C ASN A 217 -10.67 9.69 9.22
N ASP A 218 -10.18 10.58 10.08
CA ASP A 218 -8.87 11.23 9.92
C ASP A 218 -7.69 10.27 10.10
N ASN A 219 -7.93 9.08 10.66
CA ASN A 219 -6.90 8.04 10.84
C ASN A 219 -6.85 7.04 9.67
N ALA A 220 -7.68 7.21 8.65
CA ALA A 220 -7.67 6.35 7.47
C ALA A 220 -6.49 6.67 6.54
N TYR A 221 -6.04 5.66 5.79
CA TYR A 221 -5.04 5.90 4.73
C TYR A 221 -5.70 6.44 3.46
N ILE A 222 -7.00 6.21 3.29
CA ILE A 222 -7.84 6.75 2.24
C ILE A 222 -9.21 7.09 2.85
N GLU A 223 -9.87 8.14 2.38
CA GLU A 223 -11.19 8.52 2.87
C GLU A 223 -12.17 7.38 2.58
N THR A 224 -12.92 6.92 3.59
CA THR A 224 -13.85 5.80 3.42
C THR A 224 -14.86 6.06 2.32
N ARG A 225 -15.40 7.29 2.24
CA ARG A 225 -16.34 7.66 1.17
C ARG A 225 -15.73 7.52 -0.23
N TRP A 226 -14.46 7.88 -0.38
CA TRP A 226 -13.74 7.71 -1.63
C TRP A 226 -13.54 6.22 -1.95
N LEU A 227 -13.14 5.41 -0.96
CA LEU A 227 -13.05 3.95 -1.10
C LEU A 227 -14.38 3.34 -1.55
N LEU A 228 -15.50 3.69 -0.93
CA LEU A 228 -16.81 3.15 -1.29
C LEU A 228 -17.24 3.57 -2.70
N ARG A 229 -16.91 4.79 -3.12
CA ARG A 229 -17.11 5.22 -4.51
C ARG A 229 -16.29 4.39 -5.49
N LEU A 230 -15.02 4.09 -5.17
CA LEU A 230 -14.18 3.21 -5.99
C LEU A 230 -14.80 1.82 -6.14
N VAL A 231 -15.32 1.23 -5.05
CA VAL A 231 -16.00 -0.07 -5.07
C VAL A 231 -17.26 -0.02 -5.95
N GLN A 232 -18.10 1.00 -5.76
CA GLN A 232 -19.33 1.19 -6.53
C GLN A 232 -19.05 1.40 -8.03
N ASN A 233 -18.00 2.13 -8.38
CA ASN A 233 -17.57 2.33 -9.77
C ASN A 233 -17.13 1.03 -10.45
N GLN A 234 -16.80 -0.02 -9.68
CA GLN A 234 -16.53 -1.36 -10.19
C GLN A 234 -17.81 -2.23 -10.28
N GLY A 235 -18.99 -1.66 -10.03
CA GLY A 235 -20.26 -2.39 -9.98
C GLY A 235 -20.42 -3.29 -8.75
N LEU A 236 -19.57 -3.10 -7.73
CA LEU A 236 -19.59 -3.89 -6.51
C LEU A 236 -20.38 -3.17 -5.42
N VAL A 237 -21.17 -3.91 -4.64
CA VAL A 237 -21.91 -3.39 -3.49
C VAL A 237 -21.49 -4.17 -2.25
N PRO A 238 -20.88 -3.52 -1.24
CA PRO A 238 -20.56 -4.20 0.02
C PRO A 238 -21.81 -4.76 0.70
N ILE A 239 -21.70 -5.97 1.24
CA ILE A 239 -22.76 -6.61 2.04
C ILE A 239 -22.70 -6.19 3.51
N HIS A 240 -21.51 -5.90 4.02
CA HIS A 240 -21.29 -5.40 5.37
C HIS A 240 -20.26 -4.28 5.34
N LEU A 241 -20.52 -3.21 6.11
CA LEU A 241 -19.50 -2.28 6.55
C LEU A 241 -19.22 -2.54 8.03
N VAL A 242 -17.95 -2.69 8.37
CA VAL A 242 -17.51 -2.97 9.74
C VAL A 242 -16.61 -1.82 10.16
N LYS A 243 -17.01 -1.13 11.23
CA LYS A 243 -16.18 -0.14 11.88
C LYS A 243 -15.24 -0.85 12.85
N ILE A 244 -13.95 -0.72 12.60
CA ILE A 244 -12.88 -1.30 13.39
C ILE A 244 -12.22 -0.20 14.19
N THR A 245 -12.28 -0.27 15.52
CA THR A 245 -11.79 0.80 16.40
C THR A 245 -10.69 0.28 17.30
N HIS A 246 -9.53 0.94 17.30
CA HIS A 246 -8.42 0.59 18.19
C HIS A 246 -8.76 0.98 19.63
N ARG A 247 -8.68 0.03 20.57
CA ARG A 247 -9.13 0.21 21.97
C ARG A 247 -8.48 1.36 22.71
N ASN A 248 -7.19 1.61 22.45
CA ASN A 248 -6.44 2.60 23.22
C ASN A 248 -6.43 3.99 22.58
N THR A 249 -6.40 4.06 21.25
CA THR A 249 -6.22 5.33 20.52
C THR A 249 -7.53 5.89 19.99
N GLY A 250 -8.60 5.09 19.95
CA GLY A 250 -9.86 5.46 19.30
C GLY A 250 -9.76 5.57 17.78
N ALA A 251 -8.59 5.27 17.19
CA ALA A 251 -8.42 5.28 15.75
C ALA A 251 -9.38 4.26 15.11
N ALA A 252 -10.24 4.74 14.23
CA ALA A 252 -11.20 3.92 13.52
C ALA A 252 -10.64 3.53 12.14
N HIS A 253 -11.21 2.50 11.55
CA HIS A 253 -11.01 2.06 10.18
C HIS A 253 -12.29 1.40 9.70
N ILE A 254 -12.62 1.55 8.42
CA ILE A 254 -13.77 0.87 7.81
C ILE A 254 -13.28 -0.28 6.94
N VAL A 255 -13.87 -1.45 7.19
CA VAL A 255 -13.72 -2.66 6.37
C VAL A 255 -15.04 -2.91 5.67
N ALA A 256 -15.02 -2.94 4.34
CA ALA A 256 -16.17 -3.29 3.53
C ALA A 256 -16.03 -4.73 3.04
N ILE A 257 -16.98 -5.60 3.39
CA ILE A 257 -17.04 -6.99 2.96
C ILE A 257 -17.87 -7.07 1.68
N LEU A 258 -17.35 -7.76 0.67
CA LEU A 258 -17.96 -7.92 -0.64
C LEU A 258 -18.76 -9.24 -0.70
N PRO A 259 -19.74 -9.37 -1.62
CA PRO A 259 -20.60 -10.55 -1.72
C PRO A 259 -19.85 -11.87 -1.95
N ASP A 260 -18.65 -11.82 -2.53
CA ASP A 260 -17.81 -12.97 -2.86
C ASP A 260 -16.77 -13.29 -1.77
N GLY A 261 -16.93 -12.75 -0.56
CA GLY A 261 -16.04 -12.99 0.57
C GLY A 261 -14.73 -12.18 0.51
N ARG A 262 -14.50 -11.37 -0.53
CA ARG A 262 -13.40 -10.40 -0.55
C ARG A 262 -13.68 -9.23 0.39
N TYR A 263 -12.65 -8.48 0.73
CA TYR A 263 -12.79 -7.25 1.50
C TYR A 263 -11.99 -6.10 0.87
N VAL A 264 -12.42 -4.89 1.16
CA VAL A 264 -11.60 -3.68 1.02
C VAL A 264 -11.55 -2.96 2.36
N CYS A 265 -10.44 -2.30 2.64
CA CYS A 265 -10.26 -1.55 3.89
C CYS A 265 -9.62 -0.20 3.57
N ASP A 266 -10.04 0.83 4.30
CA ASP A 266 -9.52 2.18 4.17
C ASP A 266 -8.06 2.34 4.61
N CYS A 267 -7.44 1.29 5.16
CA CYS A 267 -5.99 1.22 5.35
C CYS A 267 -5.21 0.88 4.06
N CYS A 268 -5.91 0.49 2.98
CA CYS A 268 -5.38 0.07 1.68
C CYS A 268 -4.40 -1.12 1.68
N MET A 269 -4.02 -1.69 2.82
CA MET A 269 -3.00 -2.76 2.89
C MET A 269 -3.37 -3.99 2.05
N GLY A 270 -4.63 -4.45 2.09
CA GLY A 270 -5.10 -5.56 1.25
C GLY A 270 -4.96 -5.31 -0.25
N LEU A 271 -5.30 -4.11 -0.70
CA LEU A 271 -5.24 -3.74 -2.12
C LEU A 271 -3.80 -3.44 -2.57
N ASN A 272 -3.05 -2.69 -1.78
CA ASN A 272 -1.72 -2.21 -2.13
C ASN A 272 -0.63 -3.27 -1.97
N GLN A 273 -0.64 -3.95 -0.82
CA GLN A 273 0.40 -4.91 -0.46
C GLN A 273 0.02 -6.34 -0.84
N GLY A 274 -1.27 -6.61 -1.11
CA GLY A 274 -1.76 -7.96 -1.34
C GLY A 274 -1.72 -8.83 -0.09
N LEU A 275 -1.75 -8.23 1.10
CA LEU A 275 -1.70 -8.94 2.38
C LEU A 275 -2.88 -8.54 3.24
N VAL A 276 -3.37 -9.50 4.02
CA VAL A 276 -4.54 -9.28 4.87
C VAL A 276 -4.18 -8.35 6.02
N CYS A 277 -4.93 -7.27 6.17
CA CYS A 277 -4.67 -6.26 7.21
C CYS A 277 -5.23 -6.67 8.57
N ARG A 278 -4.66 -6.12 9.64
CA ARG A 278 -5.14 -6.32 11.02
C ARG A 278 -6.63 -5.98 11.20
N HIS A 279 -7.17 -5.02 10.44
CA HIS A 279 -8.58 -4.63 10.55
C HIS A 279 -9.53 -5.71 10.06
N TYR A 280 -9.16 -6.42 8.99
CA TYR A 280 -9.93 -7.58 8.54
C TYR A 280 -9.84 -8.72 9.56
N PHE A 281 -8.66 -9.01 10.12
CA PHE A 281 -8.54 -10.03 11.17
C PHE A 281 -9.36 -9.68 12.43
N ALA A 282 -9.43 -8.39 12.79
CA ALA A 282 -10.28 -7.93 13.88
C ALA A 282 -11.77 -8.16 13.57
N ALA A 283 -12.21 -7.85 12.33
CA ALA A 283 -13.55 -8.16 11.87
C ALA A 283 -13.83 -9.67 11.92
N TRP A 284 -12.89 -10.50 11.47
CA TRP A 284 -12.99 -11.95 11.43
C TRP A 284 -13.16 -12.57 12.82
N LEU A 285 -12.45 -12.06 13.84
CA LEU A 285 -12.61 -12.51 15.22
C LEU A 285 -13.98 -12.19 15.84
N LYS A 286 -14.67 -11.17 15.34
CA LYS A 286 -15.87 -10.61 15.96
C LYS A 286 -17.16 -10.91 15.20
N ILE A 287 -17.05 -11.23 13.91
CA ILE A 287 -18.19 -11.52 13.03
C ILE A 287 -18.26 -13.02 12.79
N PRO A 288 -19.21 -13.74 13.41
CA PRO A 288 -19.39 -15.16 13.18
C PRO A 288 -19.64 -15.46 11.70
N GLY A 289 -18.91 -16.44 11.16
CA GLY A 289 -19.10 -16.91 9.79
C GLY A 289 -18.43 -16.05 8.71
N LEU A 290 -17.65 -15.02 9.05
CA LEU A 290 -16.86 -14.30 8.05
C LEU A 290 -15.83 -15.25 7.40
N PRO A 291 -15.88 -15.50 6.08
CA PRO A 291 -15.00 -16.48 5.44
C PRO A 291 -13.60 -15.89 5.23
N PHE A 292 -12.57 -16.72 5.43
CA PHE A 292 -11.20 -16.43 5.00
C PHE A 292 -10.89 -17.26 3.75
N HIS A 293 -10.37 -16.60 2.72
CA HIS A 293 -9.89 -17.27 1.51
C HIS A 293 -8.42 -16.96 1.26
N ILE A 294 -7.66 -17.96 0.82
CA ILE A 294 -6.23 -17.77 0.54
C ILE A 294 -5.98 -16.74 -0.59
N SER A 295 -6.95 -16.57 -1.48
CA SER A 295 -6.95 -15.57 -2.55
C SER A 295 -6.97 -14.12 -2.05
N LEU A 296 -7.22 -13.89 -0.75
CA LEU A 296 -7.05 -12.58 -0.12
C LEU A 296 -5.57 -12.17 -0.04
N ILE A 297 -4.64 -13.12 -0.22
CA ILE A 297 -3.22 -12.86 -0.34
C ILE A 297 -2.84 -12.90 -1.82
N ARG A 298 -2.33 -11.79 -2.35
CA ARG A 298 -1.78 -11.68 -3.70
C ARG A 298 -0.28 -11.91 -3.62
N ALA A 299 0.16 -13.10 -4.00
CA ALA A 299 1.57 -13.46 -4.14
C ALA A 299 2.07 -13.15 -5.56
#